data_AF-A0A182HUM1-F1
#
_entry.id   AF-A0A182HUM1-F1
#
_cell.length_a   1.000
_cell.length_b   1.000
_cell.length_c   1.000
_cell.angle_alpha   90.00
_cell.angle_beta   90.00
_cell.angle_gamma   90.00
#
_symmetry.space_group_name_H-M   'P 1'
#
loop_
_entity.id
_entity.type
_entity.pdbx_description
1 polymer ?
#
loop_
_entity_poly.entity_id
_entity_poly.type
_entity_poly.pdbx_seq_one_letter_code
_entity_poly.pdbx_strand_id
1 'polypeptide(L)'
;MARSTAWLLVAVCVVLFRAQCQGAGDFGLSYSVPGFEPSFRGGMGSGLVAVVKANASLLKYEANLDRSGATTVLYEVATNLTSPLNKVLGHVAASFGANGSDAFRTLTDELQATVQPTILALEQAANKLRSLEGVVRPNVFSAFVANVSTIALELETLAASWPTFAETVQMARSSESPYGAGNVSSLITPTIVKSVTAPVQQINSALADIAAAYGAVAKDRTTIIGYEASTNTSVQNAQQDLASSVTIANRTFADTAHQMEQQCNGTVRQVRDGYTALLGRLNDETSGAKVRSFLEQLEAQGLAHNQRTREMLHELAIQYTELVTSAGDAIGKGLFVGTAALIDEATASDSSNAERCLQRYIGDFRQGSYAPTRLSVCYQMDARTIGYFSSANTAFLEQWRNGAVYGNQAQSVCTQSSANCTAEYVGQLEGIAMQNQARMNAFDTFLAEEMVALRERYDVCTRAVRADVEHLVEATTEKYRNCLVTGR
;
A
#
# COMPACT_ATOMS: atom_id res chain seq x y z
N MET A 1 -40.11 41.36 3.16
CA MET A 1 -39.30 42.45 2.59
C MET A 1 -38.12 41.86 1.84
N ALA A 2 -38.23 41.67 0.51
CA ALA A 2 -37.11 41.36 -0.39
C ALA A 2 -37.69 41.16 -1.80
N ARG A 3 -37.85 42.23 -2.59
CA ARG A 3 -38.15 42.12 -4.03
C ARG A 3 -37.88 43.38 -4.88
N SER A 4 -37.26 44.43 -4.35
CA SER A 4 -37.12 45.72 -5.04
C SER A 4 -35.68 46.13 -5.43
N THR A 5 -34.66 45.30 -5.19
CA THR A 5 -33.25 45.65 -5.47
C THR A 5 -32.72 45.07 -6.79
N ALA A 6 -33.41 44.11 -7.39
CA ALA A 6 -32.99 43.49 -8.66
C ALA A 6 -33.29 44.35 -9.91
N TRP A 7 -34.24 45.28 -9.84
CA TRP A 7 -34.66 46.10 -10.99
C TRP A 7 -33.83 47.37 -11.21
N LEU A 8 -33.15 47.86 -10.16
CA LEU A 8 -32.29 49.04 -10.26
C LEU A 8 -30.89 48.74 -10.82
N LEU A 9 -30.39 47.50 -10.69
CA LEU A 9 -29.11 47.08 -11.29
C LEU A 9 -29.21 46.76 -12.79
N VAL A 10 -30.38 46.34 -13.27
CA VAL A 10 -30.63 46.09 -14.70
C VAL A 10 -30.91 47.39 -15.47
N ALA A 11 -31.53 48.40 -14.82
CA ALA A 11 -31.84 49.67 -15.48
C ALA A 11 -30.60 50.59 -15.62
N VAL A 12 -29.64 50.55 -14.69
CA VAL A 12 -28.39 51.33 -14.80
C VAL A 12 -27.44 50.72 -15.86
N CYS A 13 -27.56 49.42 -16.15
CA CYS A 13 -26.84 48.77 -17.25
C CYS A 13 -27.44 49.04 -18.65
N VAL A 14 -28.63 49.62 -18.79
CA VAL A 14 -29.28 49.80 -20.10
C VAL A 14 -29.28 51.27 -20.58
N VAL A 15 -29.16 52.24 -19.67
CA VAL A 15 -29.23 53.68 -20.04
C VAL A 15 -27.85 54.31 -20.33
N LEU A 16 -26.74 53.66 -19.98
CA LEU A 16 -25.39 54.09 -20.39
C LEU A 16 -24.93 53.53 -21.75
N PHE A 17 -25.73 52.68 -22.41
CA PHE A 17 -25.47 52.14 -23.76
C PHE A 17 -26.14 52.94 -24.90
N ARG A 18 -26.25 54.27 -24.75
CA ARG A 18 -26.61 55.17 -25.87
C ARG A 18 -25.57 56.25 -26.14
N ALA A 19 -24.30 55.90 -26.00
CA ALA A 19 -23.20 56.59 -26.66
C ALA A 19 -22.58 55.62 -27.68
N GLN A 20 -22.81 55.92 -28.97
CA GLN A 20 -22.09 55.42 -30.13
C GLN A 20 -21.77 53.91 -30.18
N CYS A 21 -22.60 53.14 -30.87
CA CYS A 21 -22.18 51.86 -31.47
C CYS A 21 -21.11 52.12 -32.53
N GLN A 22 -19.86 52.34 -32.13
CA GLN A 22 -18.70 51.94 -32.91
C GLN A 22 -18.38 50.52 -32.44
N GLY A 23 -18.63 49.52 -33.29
CA GLY A 23 -18.14 48.17 -33.00
C GLY A 23 -16.63 48.25 -32.85
N ALA A 24 -16.11 48.01 -31.65
CA ALA A 24 -14.68 47.87 -31.44
C ALA A 24 -14.21 46.68 -32.29
N GLY A 25 -13.53 46.99 -33.39
CA GLY A 25 -12.77 46.04 -34.18
C GLY A 25 -11.55 45.54 -33.42
N ASP A 26 -10.65 44.85 -34.11
CA ASP A 26 -9.51 44.20 -33.47
C ASP A 26 -8.59 45.23 -32.81
N PHE A 27 -8.11 44.93 -31.60
CA PHE A 27 -7.21 45.79 -30.82
C PHE A 27 -7.76 47.20 -30.53
N GLY A 28 -9.07 47.35 -30.44
CA GLY A 28 -9.73 48.62 -30.15
C GLY A 28 -9.74 49.62 -31.32
N LEU A 29 -9.51 49.14 -32.54
CA LEU A 29 -9.75 49.90 -33.78
C LEU A 29 -11.26 50.03 -34.04
N SER A 30 -11.67 50.96 -34.89
CA SER A 30 -13.08 51.10 -35.30
C SER A 30 -13.51 50.10 -36.41
N TYR A 31 -12.61 49.20 -36.80
CA TYR A 31 -12.77 48.23 -37.89
C TYR A 31 -11.93 46.98 -37.64
N SER A 32 -12.31 45.85 -38.25
CA SER A 32 -11.56 44.59 -38.16
C SER A 32 -10.29 44.61 -39.03
N VAL A 33 -9.26 43.92 -38.55
CA VAL A 33 -7.98 43.80 -39.26
C VAL A 33 -7.97 42.47 -40.02
N PRO A 34 -7.79 42.47 -41.36
CA PRO A 34 -7.71 41.23 -42.14
C PRO A 34 -6.61 40.30 -41.61
N GLY A 35 -6.97 39.04 -41.34
CA GLY A 35 -6.05 38.01 -40.84
C GLY A 35 -6.21 37.66 -39.35
N PHE A 36 -6.89 38.51 -38.56
CA PHE A 36 -7.35 38.12 -37.22
C PHE A 36 -8.72 37.45 -37.33
N GLU A 37 -8.72 36.12 -37.35
CA GLU A 37 -9.97 35.36 -37.38
C GLU A 37 -10.71 35.46 -36.03
N PRO A 38 -12.06 35.45 -36.01
CA PRO A 38 -12.83 35.39 -34.76
C PRO A 38 -12.47 34.19 -33.87
N SER A 39 -12.01 33.09 -34.49
CA SER A 39 -11.50 31.88 -33.83
C SER A 39 -10.23 32.14 -33.01
N PHE A 40 -9.38 33.08 -33.41
CA PHE A 40 -8.16 33.44 -32.69
C PHE A 40 -8.49 34.06 -31.33
N ARG A 41 -9.40 35.04 -31.32
CA ARG A 41 -9.87 35.70 -30.09
C ARG A 41 -10.61 34.74 -29.17
N GLY A 42 -11.50 33.90 -29.72
CA GLY A 42 -12.22 32.89 -28.95
C GLY A 42 -11.35 31.73 -28.45
N GLY A 43 -10.22 31.46 -29.12
CA GLY A 43 -9.30 30.36 -28.80
C GLY A 43 -8.18 30.72 -27.82
N MET A 44 -7.93 32.01 -27.55
CA MET A 44 -6.94 32.44 -26.56
C MET A 44 -7.26 31.89 -25.16
N GLY A 45 -6.31 31.14 -24.59
CA GLY A 45 -6.46 30.53 -23.26
C GLY A 45 -7.20 29.18 -23.26
N SER A 46 -7.63 28.67 -24.42
CA SER A 46 -8.25 27.34 -24.52
C SER A 46 -7.30 26.22 -24.03
N GLY A 47 -6.00 26.34 -24.33
CA GLY A 47 -4.98 25.43 -23.81
C GLY A 47 -4.83 25.51 -22.28
N LEU A 48 -4.92 26.70 -21.69
CA LEU A 48 -4.88 26.88 -20.24
C LEU A 48 -6.06 26.18 -19.55
N VAL A 49 -7.26 26.33 -20.11
CA VAL A 49 -8.46 25.65 -19.61
C VAL A 49 -8.28 24.12 -19.66
N ALA A 50 -7.66 23.59 -20.70
CA ALA A 50 -7.36 22.17 -20.81
C ALA A 50 -6.41 21.70 -19.70
N VAL A 51 -5.31 22.43 -19.44
CA VAL A 51 -4.37 22.11 -18.35
C VAL A 51 -5.03 22.23 -16.98
N VAL A 52 -5.85 23.26 -16.73
CA VAL A 52 -6.57 23.42 -15.46
C VAL A 52 -7.54 22.25 -15.22
N LYS A 53 -8.28 21.83 -16.26
CA LYS A 53 -9.17 20.67 -16.16
C LYS A 53 -8.40 19.37 -15.90
N ALA A 54 -7.28 19.17 -16.59
CA ALA A 54 -6.42 18.02 -16.39
C ALA A 54 -5.82 18.01 -14.97
N ASN A 55 -5.37 19.16 -14.47
CA ASN A 55 -4.85 19.30 -13.12
C ASN A 55 -5.91 19.02 -12.05
N ALA A 56 -7.13 19.53 -12.22
CA ALA A 56 -8.24 19.22 -11.33
C ALA A 56 -8.59 17.72 -11.30
N SER A 57 -8.34 17.00 -12.40
CA SER A 57 -8.51 15.54 -12.43
C SER A 57 -7.46 14.80 -11.60
N LEU A 58 -6.25 15.37 -11.44
CA LEU A 58 -5.21 14.83 -10.57
C LEU A 58 -5.55 14.99 -9.07
N LEU A 59 -6.34 15.99 -8.69
CA LEU A 59 -6.80 16.20 -7.31
C LEU A 59 -7.86 15.20 -6.84
N LYS A 60 -8.44 14.40 -7.75
CA LYS A 60 -9.36 13.32 -7.37
C LYS A 60 -8.65 12.14 -6.69
N TYR A 61 -7.33 12.13 -6.73
CA TYR A 61 -6.51 11.09 -6.14
C TYR A 61 -6.01 11.54 -4.78
N GLU A 62 -6.02 10.63 -3.80
CA GLU A 62 -5.30 10.91 -2.57
C GLU A 62 -3.80 10.85 -2.89
N ALA A 63 -3.12 12.00 -2.89
CA ALA A 63 -1.71 12.12 -3.29
C ALA A 63 -0.75 11.27 -2.42
N ASN A 64 -1.19 10.88 -1.22
CA ASN A 64 -0.51 9.94 -0.33
C ASN A 64 -0.51 8.49 -0.85
N LEU A 65 -1.41 8.11 -1.77
CA LEU A 65 -1.45 6.77 -2.35
C LEU A 65 -0.50 6.62 -3.55
N ASP A 66 -0.05 7.71 -4.15
CA ASP A 66 0.93 7.70 -5.24
C ASP A 66 2.36 7.61 -4.67
N ARG A 67 2.89 6.39 -4.53
CA ARG A 67 4.27 6.12 -4.06
C ARG A 67 5.32 6.92 -4.82
N SER A 68 5.06 7.23 -6.09
CA SER A 68 6.02 7.90 -6.97
C SER A 68 6.09 9.42 -6.78
N GLY A 69 5.05 10.03 -6.17
CA GLY A 69 4.92 11.48 -6.03
C GLY A 69 4.67 12.24 -7.34
N ALA A 70 4.46 11.55 -8.47
CA ALA A 70 4.30 12.15 -9.78
C ALA A 70 3.10 13.11 -9.85
N THR A 71 1.98 12.73 -9.23
CA THR A 71 0.76 13.56 -9.17
C THR A 71 0.99 14.90 -8.48
N THR A 72 1.76 14.92 -7.37
CA THR A 72 2.14 16.15 -6.65
C THR A 72 3.01 17.06 -7.51
N VAL A 73 4.03 16.50 -8.17
CA VAL A 73 4.91 17.28 -9.06
C VAL A 73 4.11 17.89 -10.21
N LEU A 74 3.22 17.12 -10.84
CA LEU A 74 2.36 17.63 -11.90
C LEU A 74 1.41 18.73 -11.41
N TYR A 75 0.87 18.62 -10.20
CA TYR A 75 0.03 19.67 -9.63
C TYR A 75 0.77 21.03 -9.51
N GLU A 76 2.02 20.98 -9.07
CA GLU A 76 2.87 22.16 -8.95
C GLU A 76 3.28 22.72 -10.31
N VAL A 77 3.61 21.86 -11.27
CA VAL A 77 3.94 22.25 -12.65
C VAL A 77 2.75 22.95 -13.30
N ALA A 78 1.52 22.43 -13.16
CA ALA A 78 0.33 23.07 -13.70
C ALA A 78 0.10 24.47 -13.09
N THR A 79 0.38 24.65 -11.80
CA THR A 79 0.25 25.95 -11.13
C THR A 79 1.26 26.97 -11.68
N ASN A 80 2.52 26.53 -11.86
CA ASN A 80 3.60 27.34 -12.42
C ASN A 80 3.44 27.63 -13.92
N LEU A 81 2.69 26.80 -14.65
CA LEU A 81 2.32 27.05 -16.05
C LEU A 81 1.13 28.00 -16.15
N THR A 82 0.01 27.65 -15.50
CA THR A 82 -1.29 28.24 -15.81
C THR A 82 -1.47 29.66 -15.28
N SER A 83 -1.03 29.93 -14.05
CA SER A 83 -1.22 31.24 -13.40
C SER A 83 -0.50 32.39 -14.13
N PRO A 84 0.80 32.30 -14.46
CA PRO A 84 1.50 33.38 -15.16
C PRO A 84 1.12 33.48 -16.64
N LEU A 85 0.94 32.36 -17.35
CA LEU A 85 0.50 32.38 -18.75
C LEU A 85 -0.92 32.96 -18.91
N ASN A 86 -1.81 32.75 -17.94
CA ASN A 86 -3.14 33.37 -17.95
C ASN A 86 -3.06 34.90 -17.88
N LYS A 87 -2.06 35.47 -17.22
CA LYS A 87 -1.83 36.92 -17.22
C LYS A 87 -1.39 37.40 -18.60
N VAL A 88 -0.38 36.75 -19.19
CA VAL A 88 0.13 37.09 -20.53
C VAL A 88 -1.00 37.01 -21.57
N LEU A 89 -1.65 35.85 -21.70
CA LEU A 89 -2.73 35.64 -22.67
C LEU A 89 -3.96 36.51 -22.34
N GLY A 90 -4.21 36.78 -21.06
CA GLY A 90 -5.25 37.70 -20.61
C GLY A 90 -5.00 39.15 -21.05
N HIS A 91 -3.76 39.64 -20.96
CA HIS A 91 -3.39 40.98 -21.44
C HIS A 91 -3.45 41.07 -22.98
N VAL A 92 -3.02 40.03 -23.70
CA VAL A 92 -3.21 39.94 -25.16
C VAL A 92 -4.71 39.99 -25.50
N ALA A 93 -5.54 39.18 -24.85
CA ALA A 93 -6.99 39.17 -25.08
C ALA A 93 -7.68 40.49 -24.69
N ALA A 94 -7.24 41.13 -23.61
CA ALA A 94 -7.75 42.43 -23.17
C ALA A 94 -7.38 43.55 -24.17
N SER A 95 -6.20 43.47 -24.79
CA SER A 95 -5.77 44.45 -25.79
C SER A 95 -6.70 44.50 -27.00
N PHE A 96 -7.36 43.39 -27.36
CA PHE A 96 -8.41 43.34 -28.41
C PHE A 96 -9.60 44.27 -28.12
N GLY A 97 -9.93 44.49 -26.85
CA GLY A 97 -11.08 45.30 -26.42
C GLY A 97 -10.71 46.68 -25.87
N ALA A 98 -9.47 47.13 -26.05
CA ALA A 98 -8.96 48.33 -25.42
C ALA A 98 -9.58 49.62 -26.01
N ASN A 99 -10.45 50.28 -25.25
CA ASN A 99 -11.09 51.54 -25.66
C ASN A 99 -10.15 52.73 -25.41
N GLY A 100 -9.59 53.30 -26.49
CA GLY A 100 -8.66 54.44 -26.43
C GLY A 100 -7.18 54.05 -26.39
N SER A 101 -6.33 54.95 -26.90
CA SER A 101 -4.88 54.72 -27.07
C SER A 101 -4.13 54.55 -25.75
N ASP A 102 -4.56 55.24 -24.69
CA ASP A 102 -3.94 55.11 -23.35
C ASP A 102 -4.20 53.74 -22.74
N ALA A 103 -5.43 53.22 -22.82
CA ALA A 103 -5.77 51.90 -22.31
C ALA A 103 -4.98 50.79 -23.02
N PHE A 104 -4.77 50.92 -24.34
CA PHE A 104 -3.97 49.98 -25.12
C PHE A 104 -2.47 50.06 -24.81
N ARG A 105 -1.94 51.27 -24.59
CA ARG A 105 -0.55 51.46 -24.17
C ARG A 105 -0.32 50.84 -22.79
N THR A 106 -1.21 51.08 -21.83
CA THR A 106 -1.13 50.46 -20.49
C THR A 106 -1.14 48.93 -20.58
N LEU A 107 -2.04 48.33 -21.36
CA LEU A 107 -2.08 46.87 -21.54
C LEU A 107 -0.83 46.32 -22.24
N THR A 108 -0.20 47.11 -23.11
CA THR A 108 1.07 46.76 -23.76
C THR A 108 2.23 46.77 -22.77
N ASP A 109 2.32 47.80 -21.92
CA ASP A 109 3.32 47.92 -20.87
C ASP A 109 3.16 46.81 -19.81
N GLU A 110 1.91 46.54 -19.39
CA GLU A 110 1.58 45.44 -18.48
C GLU A 110 1.92 44.08 -19.06
N LEU A 111 1.64 43.84 -20.35
CA LEU A 111 2.04 42.60 -21.02
C LEU A 111 3.56 42.41 -20.92
N GLN A 112 4.35 43.41 -21.32
CA GLN A 112 5.82 43.32 -21.25
C GLN A 112 6.32 43.07 -19.82
N ALA A 113 5.72 43.72 -18.82
CA ALA A 113 6.06 43.51 -17.41
C ALA A 113 5.76 42.08 -16.92
N THR A 114 4.79 41.38 -17.55
CA THR A 114 4.45 39.98 -17.20
C THR A 114 5.31 38.93 -17.89
N VAL A 115 6.05 39.26 -18.95
CA VAL A 115 6.86 38.29 -19.72
C VAL A 115 7.95 37.67 -18.86
N GLN A 116 8.84 38.49 -18.27
CA GLN A 116 9.98 37.97 -17.51
C GLN A 116 9.57 37.12 -16.29
N PRO A 117 8.58 37.54 -15.46
CA PRO A 117 8.06 36.68 -14.41
C PRO A 117 7.48 35.36 -14.91
N THR A 118 6.87 35.35 -16.10
CA THR A 118 6.32 34.14 -16.72
C THR A 118 7.42 33.20 -17.18
N ILE A 119 8.50 33.71 -17.81
CA ILE A 119 9.66 32.90 -18.20
C ILE A 119 10.28 32.21 -16.96
N LEU A 120 10.49 32.94 -15.87
CA LEU A 120 11.02 32.38 -14.62
C LEU A 120 10.12 31.28 -14.03
N ALA A 121 8.80 31.44 -14.13
CA ALA A 121 7.86 30.40 -13.69
C ALA A 121 7.88 29.16 -14.59
N LEU A 122 8.07 29.32 -15.90
CA LEU A 122 8.27 28.22 -16.85
C LEU A 122 9.59 27.48 -16.59
N GLU A 123 10.67 28.18 -16.24
CA GLU A 123 11.92 27.56 -15.81
C GLU A 123 11.74 26.75 -14.53
N GLN A 124 11.00 27.28 -13.54
CA GLN A 124 10.65 26.52 -12.34
C GLN A 124 9.82 25.28 -12.67
N ALA A 125 8.85 25.38 -13.58
CA ALA A 125 8.07 24.25 -14.06
C ALA A 125 8.96 23.19 -14.74
N ALA A 126 9.88 23.61 -15.63
CA ALA A 126 10.84 22.73 -16.29
C ALA A 126 11.79 22.05 -15.29
N ASN A 127 12.27 22.78 -14.28
CA ASN A 127 13.11 22.23 -13.22
C ASN A 127 12.37 21.17 -12.40
N LYS A 128 11.09 21.41 -12.07
CA LYS A 128 10.25 20.42 -11.38
C LYS A 128 9.97 19.20 -12.24
N LEU A 129 9.73 19.36 -13.54
CA LEU A 129 9.52 18.24 -14.45
C LEU A 129 10.68 17.25 -14.46
N ARG A 130 11.93 17.69 -14.23
CA ARG A 130 13.08 16.78 -14.16
C ARG A 130 12.97 15.71 -13.07
N SER A 131 12.23 15.95 -11.99
CA SER A 131 12.00 14.91 -10.96
C SER A 131 11.08 13.78 -11.43
N LEU A 132 10.42 13.94 -12.59
CA LEU A 132 9.61 12.89 -13.21
C LEU A 132 10.44 11.93 -14.10
N GLU A 133 11.73 12.21 -14.29
CA GLU A 133 12.61 11.32 -15.06
C GLU A 133 12.71 9.94 -14.38
N GLY A 134 12.44 8.88 -15.14
CA GLY A 134 12.37 7.50 -14.62
C GLY A 134 11.14 7.21 -13.76
N VAL A 135 10.34 8.23 -13.42
CA VAL A 135 9.10 8.10 -12.67
C VAL A 135 7.89 7.98 -13.60
N VAL A 136 7.87 8.69 -14.73
CA VAL A 136 6.86 8.54 -15.79
C VAL A 136 7.49 7.95 -17.05
N ARG A 137 6.66 7.50 -18.00
CA ARG A 137 7.14 6.96 -19.27
C ARG A 137 8.05 7.98 -20.00
N PRO A 138 9.21 7.57 -20.54
CA PRO A 138 10.17 8.50 -21.14
C PRO A 138 9.60 9.37 -22.27
N ASN A 139 8.70 8.82 -23.08
CA ASN A 139 7.98 9.58 -24.11
C ASN A 139 7.09 10.70 -23.53
N VAL A 140 6.40 10.44 -22.42
CA VAL A 140 5.57 11.44 -21.70
C VAL A 140 6.45 12.50 -21.06
N PHE A 141 7.56 12.10 -20.43
CA PHE A 141 8.54 13.02 -19.87
C PHE A 141 9.12 13.96 -20.94
N SER A 142 9.53 13.40 -22.07
CA SER A 142 10.07 14.16 -23.20
C SER A 142 9.04 15.13 -23.79
N ALA A 143 7.77 14.71 -23.88
CA ALA A 143 6.68 15.59 -24.29
C ALA A 143 6.48 16.76 -23.31
N PHE A 144 6.58 16.54 -22.01
CA PHE A 144 6.51 17.63 -21.02
C PHE A 144 7.64 18.65 -21.21
N VAL A 145 8.88 18.18 -21.28
CA VAL A 145 10.05 19.05 -21.42
C VAL A 145 9.97 19.84 -22.73
N ALA A 146 9.70 19.17 -23.85
CA ALA A 146 9.62 19.80 -25.17
C ALA A 146 8.51 20.87 -25.23
N ASN A 147 7.33 20.58 -24.68
CA ASN A 147 6.21 21.52 -24.71
C ASN A 147 6.44 22.73 -23.79
N VAL A 148 7.00 22.55 -22.59
CA VAL A 148 7.35 23.68 -21.72
C VAL A 148 8.42 24.56 -22.36
N SER A 149 9.45 23.97 -22.98
CA SER A 149 10.45 24.71 -23.74
C SER A 149 9.86 25.47 -24.94
N THR A 150 8.91 24.85 -25.65
CA THR A 150 8.20 25.50 -26.76
C THR A 150 7.41 26.71 -26.28
N ILE A 151 6.69 26.59 -25.15
CA ILE A 151 5.95 27.72 -24.57
C ILE A 151 6.90 28.88 -24.21
N ALA A 152 8.08 28.59 -23.63
CA ALA A 152 9.05 29.61 -23.28
C ALA A 152 9.58 30.35 -24.53
N LEU A 153 9.97 29.60 -25.57
CA LEU A 153 10.47 30.17 -26.83
C LEU A 153 9.41 31.03 -27.54
N GLU A 154 8.17 30.56 -27.59
CA GLU A 154 7.08 31.30 -28.25
C GLU A 154 6.67 32.52 -27.43
N LEU A 155 6.82 32.49 -26.11
CA LEU A 155 6.63 33.67 -25.26
C LEU A 155 7.70 34.74 -25.54
N GLU A 156 8.96 34.35 -25.69
CA GLU A 156 10.03 35.27 -26.09
C GLU A 156 9.81 35.84 -27.51
N THR A 157 9.37 35.01 -28.44
CA THR A 157 9.03 35.41 -29.81
C THR A 157 7.88 36.40 -29.84
N LEU A 158 6.83 36.15 -29.05
CA LEU A 158 5.72 37.07 -28.86
C LEU A 158 6.21 38.39 -28.25
N ALA A 159 7.01 38.33 -27.19
CA ALA A 159 7.53 39.51 -26.50
C ALA A 159 8.42 40.38 -27.40
N ALA A 160 9.26 39.77 -28.23
CA ALA A 160 10.10 40.48 -29.18
C ALA A 160 9.29 41.12 -30.33
N SER A 161 8.21 40.48 -30.76
CA SER A 161 7.34 40.96 -31.84
C SER A 161 6.33 42.00 -31.37
N TRP A 162 5.97 41.97 -30.08
CA TRP A 162 4.89 42.78 -29.51
C TRP A 162 5.11 44.31 -29.62
N PRO A 163 6.30 44.89 -29.38
CA PRO A 163 6.52 46.32 -29.52
C PRO A 163 6.23 46.82 -30.94
N THR A 164 6.72 46.10 -31.94
CA THR A 164 6.53 46.46 -33.36
C THR A 164 5.05 46.37 -33.75
N PHE A 165 4.37 45.33 -33.28
CA PHE A 165 2.93 45.17 -33.46
C PHE A 165 2.15 46.31 -32.79
N ALA A 166 2.45 46.60 -31.52
CA ALA A 166 1.77 47.62 -30.74
C ALA A 166 1.95 49.03 -31.34
N GLU A 167 3.16 49.36 -31.79
CA GLU A 167 3.45 50.63 -32.48
C GLU A 167 2.63 50.76 -33.77
N THR A 168 2.57 49.69 -34.57
CA THR A 168 1.79 49.65 -35.82
C THR A 168 0.30 49.88 -35.56
N VAL A 169 -0.26 49.22 -34.52
CA VAL A 169 -1.64 49.44 -34.08
C VAL A 169 -1.84 50.87 -33.57
N GLN A 170 -0.87 51.43 -32.84
CA GLN A 170 -0.96 52.79 -32.30
C GLN A 170 -0.93 53.86 -33.40
N MET A 171 -0.15 53.65 -34.47
CA MET A 171 -0.19 54.49 -35.67
C MET A 171 -1.58 54.49 -36.32
N ALA A 172 -2.19 53.30 -36.47
CA ALA A 172 -3.53 53.14 -37.03
C ALA A 172 -4.63 53.82 -36.18
N ARG A 173 -4.41 53.95 -34.86
CA ARG A 173 -5.33 54.56 -33.88
C ARG A 173 -5.17 56.07 -33.69
N SER A 174 -4.12 56.66 -34.24
CA SER A 174 -3.88 58.11 -34.10
C SER A 174 -5.07 58.92 -34.64
N SER A 175 -5.37 60.07 -34.02
CA SER A 175 -6.49 60.92 -34.43
C SER A 175 -6.38 61.48 -35.85
N GLU A 176 -5.17 61.45 -36.42
CA GLU A 176 -4.85 61.88 -37.78
C GLU A 176 -4.48 60.69 -38.70
N SER A 177 -4.83 59.46 -38.31
CA SER A 177 -4.46 58.25 -39.02
C SER A 177 -5.02 58.23 -40.46
N PRO A 178 -4.19 58.05 -41.50
CA PRO A 178 -4.65 57.90 -42.88
C PRO A 178 -5.20 56.49 -43.18
N TYR A 179 -5.28 55.61 -42.18
CA TYR A 179 -5.64 54.20 -42.32
C TYR A 179 -7.06 53.91 -41.80
N GLY A 180 -7.88 53.28 -42.64
CA GLY A 180 -9.22 52.80 -42.34
C GLY A 180 -9.43 51.34 -42.82
N ALA A 181 -10.67 50.86 -42.77
CA ALA A 181 -11.01 49.47 -43.10
C ALA A 181 -10.55 49.01 -44.50
N GLY A 182 -10.47 49.92 -45.47
CA GLY A 182 -10.10 49.62 -46.86
C GLY A 182 -8.59 49.53 -47.13
N ASN A 183 -7.73 50.09 -46.25
CA ASN A 183 -6.28 50.18 -46.48
C ASN A 183 -5.43 49.82 -45.25
N VAL A 184 -6.02 49.42 -44.11
CA VAL A 184 -5.23 48.99 -42.93
C VAL A 184 -4.27 47.84 -43.24
N SER A 185 -4.57 46.97 -44.21
CA SER A 185 -3.72 45.85 -44.60
C SER A 185 -2.36 46.27 -45.19
N SER A 186 -2.20 47.52 -45.63
CA SER A 186 -0.89 48.06 -46.03
C SER A 186 0.00 48.40 -44.85
N LEU A 187 -0.60 48.64 -43.67
CA LEU A 187 0.09 48.96 -42.43
C LEU A 187 0.22 47.71 -41.53
N ILE A 188 -0.90 47.08 -41.19
CA ILE A 188 -0.94 45.79 -40.47
C ILE A 188 -0.95 44.68 -41.52
N THR A 189 0.24 44.32 -41.98
CA THR A 189 0.42 43.28 -42.99
C THR A 189 0.14 41.88 -42.43
N PRO A 190 -0.12 40.86 -43.28
CA PRO A 190 -0.26 39.47 -42.83
C PRO A 190 0.92 38.96 -42.01
N THR A 191 2.13 39.48 -42.23
CA THR A 191 3.33 39.15 -41.46
C THR A 191 3.26 39.69 -40.03
N ILE A 192 2.77 40.92 -39.85
CA ILE A 192 2.58 41.56 -38.54
C ILE A 192 1.44 40.90 -37.76
N VAL A 193 0.39 40.45 -38.47
CA VAL A 193 -0.65 39.61 -37.84
C VAL A 193 -0.04 38.28 -37.36
N LYS A 194 0.71 37.59 -38.24
CA LYS A 194 1.33 36.30 -37.92
C LYS A 194 2.36 36.38 -36.79
N SER A 195 3.07 37.50 -36.63
CA SER A 195 4.04 37.67 -35.54
C SER A 195 3.41 37.67 -34.15
N VAL A 196 2.09 37.89 -34.06
CA VAL A 196 1.31 37.75 -32.83
C VAL A 196 0.49 36.46 -32.80
N THR A 197 -0.16 36.10 -33.92
CA THR A 197 -1.07 34.95 -33.92
C THR A 197 -0.34 33.62 -33.86
N ALA A 198 0.81 33.47 -34.54
CA ALA A 198 1.52 32.20 -34.58
C ALA A 198 2.08 31.78 -33.21
N PRO A 199 2.76 32.67 -32.44
CA PRO A 199 3.24 32.29 -31.11
C PRO A 199 2.12 31.93 -30.14
N VAL A 200 1.01 32.67 -30.16
CA VAL A 200 -0.16 32.38 -29.32
C VAL A 200 -0.81 31.03 -29.70
N GLN A 201 -0.87 30.69 -30.99
CA GLN A 201 -1.37 29.39 -31.44
C GLN A 201 -0.45 28.24 -31.00
N GLN A 202 0.88 28.40 -31.11
CA GLN A 202 1.84 27.40 -30.66
C GLN A 202 1.81 27.20 -29.14
N ILE A 203 1.71 28.28 -28.35
CA ILE A 203 1.51 28.19 -26.89
C ILE A 203 0.25 27.39 -26.57
N ASN A 204 -0.87 27.66 -27.23
CA ASN A 204 -2.12 26.91 -27.00
C ASN A 204 -1.99 25.43 -27.39
N SER A 205 -1.29 25.12 -28.49
CA SER A 205 -1.03 23.74 -28.92
C SER A 205 -0.18 22.98 -27.89
N ALA A 206 0.94 23.56 -27.46
CA ALA A 206 1.82 22.96 -26.46
C ALA A 206 1.10 22.75 -25.11
N LEU A 207 0.23 23.69 -24.70
CA LEU A 207 -0.61 23.53 -23.51
C LEU A 207 -1.64 22.39 -23.67
N ALA A 208 -2.21 22.20 -24.85
CA ALA A 208 -3.12 21.08 -25.12
C ALA A 208 -2.38 19.73 -25.05
N ASP A 209 -1.16 19.66 -25.58
CA ASP A 209 -0.31 18.47 -25.51
C ASP A 209 0.12 18.15 -24.07
N ILE A 210 0.45 19.17 -23.28
CA ILE A 210 0.68 19.03 -21.82
C ILE A 210 -0.57 18.47 -21.14
N ALA A 211 -1.77 18.99 -21.45
CA ALA A 211 -3.01 18.49 -20.86
C ALA A 211 -3.29 17.02 -21.23
N ALA A 212 -2.98 16.60 -22.46
CA ALA A 212 -3.08 15.21 -22.87
C ALA A 212 -2.10 14.30 -22.10
N ALA A 213 -0.85 14.75 -21.92
CA ALA A 213 0.15 14.05 -21.13
C ALA A 213 -0.27 13.91 -19.65
N TYR A 214 -0.92 14.92 -19.06
CA TYR A 214 -1.51 14.81 -17.71
C TYR A 214 -2.56 13.70 -17.64
N GLY A 215 -3.44 13.64 -18.64
CA GLY A 215 -4.46 12.59 -18.72
C GLY A 215 -3.86 11.18 -18.81
N ALA A 216 -2.77 11.03 -19.55
CA ALA A 216 -2.03 9.75 -19.63
C ALA A 216 -1.43 9.35 -18.28
N VAL A 217 -0.73 10.27 -17.59
CA VAL A 217 -0.17 9.99 -16.26
C VAL A 217 -1.26 9.68 -15.24
N ALA A 218 -2.37 10.44 -15.24
CA ALA A 218 -3.50 10.20 -14.35
C ALA A 218 -4.08 8.79 -14.51
N LYS A 219 -4.27 8.36 -15.76
CA LYS A 219 -4.75 7.00 -16.08
C LYS A 219 -3.77 5.94 -15.59
N ASP A 220 -2.49 6.06 -15.94
CA ASP A 220 -1.45 5.11 -15.53
C ASP A 220 -1.37 5.00 -13.99
N ARG A 221 -1.41 6.13 -13.28
CA ARG A 221 -1.38 6.16 -11.81
C ARG A 221 -2.61 5.52 -11.18
N THR A 222 -3.79 5.75 -11.73
CA THR A 222 -5.03 5.10 -11.26
C THR A 222 -4.88 3.57 -11.32
N THR A 223 -4.37 3.06 -12.44
CA THR A 223 -4.16 1.63 -12.64
C THR A 223 -3.09 1.07 -11.69
N ILE A 224 -1.96 1.78 -11.54
CA ILE A 224 -0.86 1.41 -10.64
C ILE A 224 -1.31 1.32 -9.18
N ILE A 225 -1.98 2.37 -8.67
CA ILE A 225 -2.52 2.39 -7.30
C ILE A 225 -3.50 1.24 -7.11
N GLY A 226 -4.35 0.97 -8.12
CA GLY A 226 -5.27 -0.17 -8.10
C GLY A 226 -4.55 -1.51 -7.96
N TYR A 227 -3.39 -1.69 -8.61
CA TYR A 227 -2.61 -2.91 -8.47
C TYR A 227 -1.94 -3.06 -7.11
N GLU A 228 -1.31 -2.01 -6.60
CA GLU A 228 -0.68 -2.02 -5.28
C GLU A 228 -1.72 -2.28 -4.18
N ALA A 229 -2.86 -1.56 -4.24
CA ALA A 229 -3.97 -1.76 -3.30
C ALA A 229 -4.52 -3.19 -3.36
N SER A 230 -4.76 -3.73 -4.56
CA SER A 230 -5.28 -5.08 -4.72
C SER A 230 -4.31 -6.15 -4.20
N THR A 231 -3.00 -5.99 -4.43
CA THR A 231 -2.00 -6.91 -3.87
C THR A 231 -1.95 -6.78 -2.34
N ASN A 232 -1.94 -5.56 -1.81
CA ASN A 232 -1.92 -5.33 -0.37
C ASN A 232 -3.14 -5.95 0.33
N THR A 233 -4.35 -5.72 -0.19
CA THR A 233 -5.57 -6.37 0.33
C THR A 233 -5.49 -7.90 0.24
N SER A 234 -4.98 -8.46 -0.86
CA SER A 234 -4.82 -9.91 -1.00
C SER A 234 -3.86 -10.48 0.05
N VAL A 235 -2.73 -9.80 0.31
CA VAL A 235 -1.75 -10.20 1.33
C VAL A 235 -2.37 -10.11 2.72
N GLN A 236 -3.06 -9.01 3.04
CA GLN A 236 -3.70 -8.81 4.34
C GLN A 236 -4.75 -9.89 4.61
N ASN A 237 -5.60 -10.21 3.63
CA ASN A 237 -6.57 -11.30 3.76
C ASN A 237 -5.88 -12.64 4.01
N ALA A 238 -4.82 -12.95 3.25
CA ALA A 238 -4.05 -14.18 3.43
C ALA A 238 -3.35 -14.25 4.80
N GLN A 239 -2.87 -13.12 5.33
CA GLN A 239 -2.31 -13.06 6.69
C GLN A 239 -3.38 -13.27 7.76
N GLN A 240 -4.60 -12.75 7.58
CA GLN A 240 -5.72 -12.99 8.47
C GLN A 240 -6.14 -14.47 8.50
N ASP A 241 -6.20 -15.11 7.33
CA ASP A 241 -6.46 -16.55 7.21
C ASP A 241 -5.35 -17.39 7.85
N LEU A 242 -4.09 -16.96 7.70
CA LEU A 242 -2.95 -17.59 8.35
C LEU A 242 -3.04 -17.46 9.89
N ALA A 243 -3.39 -16.29 10.40
CA ALA A 243 -3.58 -16.08 11.84
C ALA A 243 -4.70 -16.96 12.42
N SER A 244 -5.76 -17.20 11.64
CA SER A 244 -6.82 -18.15 12.01
C SER A 244 -6.28 -19.58 12.11
N SER A 245 -5.40 -19.98 11.18
CA SER A 245 -4.73 -21.29 11.21
C SER A 245 -3.79 -21.43 12.41
N VAL A 246 -3.05 -20.37 12.76
CA VAL A 246 -2.20 -20.33 13.96
C VAL A 246 -3.03 -20.45 15.24
N THR A 247 -4.19 -19.80 15.29
CA THR A 247 -5.12 -19.91 16.43
C THR A 247 -5.58 -21.35 16.65
N ILE A 248 -5.86 -22.08 15.57
CA ILE A 248 -6.23 -23.50 15.64
C ILE A 248 -5.06 -24.34 16.19
N ALA A 249 -3.84 -24.12 15.68
CA ALA A 249 -2.66 -24.84 16.18
C ALA A 249 -2.42 -24.58 17.67
N ASN A 250 -2.48 -23.33 18.10
CA ASN A 250 -2.33 -22.93 19.51
C ASN A 250 -3.37 -23.57 20.41
N ARG A 251 -4.62 -23.64 19.95
CA ARG A 251 -5.67 -24.36 20.65
C ARG A 251 -5.33 -25.84 20.78
N THR A 252 -4.85 -26.50 19.73
CA THR A 252 -4.49 -27.92 19.81
C THR A 252 -3.34 -28.19 20.79
N PHE A 253 -2.34 -27.31 20.87
CA PHE A 253 -1.29 -27.43 21.89
C PHE A 253 -1.86 -27.31 23.31
N ALA A 254 -2.74 -26.32 23.54
CA ALA A 254 -3.40 -26.12 24.84
C ALA A 254 -4.31 -27.29 25.22
N ASP A 255 -5.13 -27.77 24.29
CA ASP A 255 -6.03 -28.91 24.49
C ASP A 255 -5.24 -30.18 24.83
N THR A 256 -4.08 -30.39 24.18
CA THR A 256 -3.18 -31.52 24.47
C THR A 256 -2.58 -31.42 25.87
N ALA A 257 -2.14 -30.23 26.28
CA ALA A 257 -1.62 -29.99 27.63
C ALA A 257 -2.70 -30.28 28.68
N HIS A 258 -3.92 -29.79 28.47
CA HIS A 258 -5.06 -30.06 29.35
C HIS A 258 -5.42 -31.54 29.41
N GLN A 259 -5.38 -32.25 28.29
CA GLN A 259 -5.64 -33.68 28.26
C GLN A 259 -4.59 -34.46 29.06
N MET A 260 -3.31 -34.12 28.92
CA MET A 260 -2.22 -34.73 29.69
C MET A 260 -2.35 -34.45 31.19
N GLU A 261 -2.72 -33.23 31.55
CA GLU A 261 -3.00 -32.85 32.94
C GLU A 261 -4.17 -33.65 33.53
N GLN A 262 -5.27 -33.80 32.79
CA GLN A 262 -6.42 -34.60 33.22
C GLN A 262 -6.06 -36.06 33.43
N GLN A 263 -5.24 -36.64 32.54
CA GLN A 263 -4.74 -38.02 32.66
C GLN A 263 -3.87 -38.18 33.93
N CYS A 264 -2.95 -37.24 34.18
CA CYS A 264 -2.10 -37.28 35.36
C CYS A 264 -2.91 -37.14 36.65
N ASN A 265 -3.77 -36.12 36.73
CA ASN A 265 -4.65 -35.89 37.89
C ASN A 265 -5.59 -37.07 38.15
N GLY A 266 -6.13 -37.68 37.09
CA GLY A 266 -6.93 -38.90 37.20
C GLY A 266 -6.14 -40.08 37.77
N THR A 267 -4.90 -40.25 37.33
CA THR A 267 -4.01 -41.32 37.81
C THR A 267 -3.63 -41.13 39.28
N VAL A 268 -3.24 -39.91 39.68
CA VAL A 268 -2.93 -39.56 41.08
C VAL A 268 -4.13 -39.86 41.99
N ARG A 269 -5.34 -39.49 41.58
CA ARG A 269 -6.57 -39.81 42.34
C ARG A 269 -6.79 -41.31 42.46
N GLN A 270 -6.63 -42.07 41.36
CA GLN A 270 -6.80 -43.53 41.41
C GLN A 270 -5.82 -44.21 42.37
N VAL A 271 -4.55 -43.76 42.39
CA VAL A 271 -3.58 -44.27 43.35
C VAL A 271 -3.99 -43.92 44.78
N ARG A 272 -4.33 -42.65 45.05
CA ARG A 272 -4.80 -42.22 46.36
C ARG A 272 -6.01 -43.01 46.87
N ASP A 273 -7.00 -43.24 46.01
CA ASP A 273 -8.19 -43.99 46.35
C ASP A 273 -7.85 -45.46 46.70
N GLY A 274 -6.90 -46.07 45.97
CA GLY A 274 -6.39 -47.42 46.26
C GLY A 274 -5.68 -47.56 47.62
N TYR A 275 -5.05 -46.49 48.12
CA TYR A 275 -4.40 -46.48 49.44
C TYR A 275 -5.32 -46.02 50.59
N THR A 276 -6.49 -45.44 50.29
CA THR A 276 -7.42 -44.91 51.31
C THR A 276 -7.95 -46.03 52.21
N ALA A 277 -8.29 -47.19 51.65
CA ALA A 277 -8.75 -48.34 52.41
C ALA A 277 -7.62 -48.98 53.25
N LEU A 278 -6.36 -48.92 52.77
CA LEU A 278 -5.19 -49.38 53.52
C LEU A 278 -4.93 -48.48 54.73
N LEU A 279 -4.99 -47.15 54.56
CA LEU A 279 -4.85 -46.18 55.64
C LEU A 279 -5.85 -46.39 56.77
N GLY A 280 -7.10 -46.72 56.47
CA GLY A 280 -8.13 -47.01 57.49
C GLY A 280 -7.90 -48.30 58.29
N ARG A 281 -7.00 -49.19 57.86
CA ARG A 281 -6.66 -50.46 58.53
C ARG A 281 -5.33 -50.44 59.27
N LEU A 282 -4.48 -49.45 59.00
CA LEU A 282 -3.18 -49.31 59.64
C LEU A 282 -3.37 -48.80 61.08
N ASN A 283 -3.05 -49.64 62.07
CA ASN A 283 -3.15 -49.30 63.49
C ASN A 283 -1.85 -48.67 64.03
N ASP A 284 -0.74 -48.75 63.30
CA ASP A 284 0.54 -48.15 63.70
C ASP A 284 0.81 -46.82 62.97
N GLU A 285 1.20 -45.81 63.75
CA GLU A 285 1.42 -44.45 63.26
C GLU A 285 2.57 -44.36 62.25
N THR A 286 3.58 -45.22 62.38
CA THR A 286 4.77 -45.26 61.53
C THR A 286 4.46 -45.67 60.10
N SER A 287 3.71 -46.76 59.89
CA SER A 287 3.31 -47.24 58.57
C SER A 287 2.28 -46.30 57.93
N GLY A 288 1.36 -45.75 58.73
CA GLY A 288 0.43 -44.72 58.29
C GLY A 288 1.15 -43.46 57.80
N ALA A 289 2.22 -43.03 58.47
CA ALA A 289 3.05 -41.91 58.06
C ALA A 289 3.79 -42.17 56.74
N LYS A 290 4.30 -43.39 56.52
CA LYS A 290 4.94 -43.78 55.25
C LYS A 290 3.97 -43.74 54.07
N VAL A 291 2.75 -44.25 54.24
CA VAL A 291 1.71 -44.18 53.19
C VAL A 291 1.32 -42.72 52.90
N ARG A 292 1.12 -41.90 53.94
CA ARG A 292 0.84 -40.46 53.76
C ARG A 292 1.97 -39.75 53.01
N SER A 293 3.22 -39.99 53.39
CA SER A 293 4.38 -39.42 52.70
C SER A 293 4.48 -39.85 51.24
N PHE A 294 4.21 -41.13 50.94
CA PHE A 294 4.13 -41.62 49.56
C PHE A 294 3.08 -40.89 48.72
N LEU A 295 1.88 -40.69 49.28
CA LEU A 295 0.80 -39.98 48.58
C LEU A 295 1.11 -38.50 48.37
N GLU A 296 1.69 -37.82 49.37
CA GLU A 296 2.15 -36.43 49.27
C GLU A 296 3.23 -36.28 48.20
N GLN A 297 4.19 -37.21 48.15
CA GLN A 297 5.20 -37.24 47.09
C GLN A 297 4.53 -37.42 45.73
N LEU A 298 3.66 -38.42 45.55
CA LEU A 298 2.98 -38.66 44.27
C LEU A 298 2.20 -37.43 43.78
N GLU A 299 1.48 -36.74 44.67
CA GLU A 299 0.77 -35.50 44.33
C GLU A 299 1.74 -34.39 43.88
N ALA A 300 2.84 -34.19 44.60
CA ALA A 300 3.87 -33.21 44.23
C ALA A 300 4.52 -33.54 42.87
N GLN A 301 4.82 -34.83 42.62
CA GLN A 301 5.37 -35.31 41.36
C GLN A 301 4.40 -35.06 40.19
N GLY A 302 3.11 -35.33 40.39
CA GLY A 302 2.08 -35.10 39.37
C GLY A 302 1.90 -33.60 39.05
N LEU A 303 1.91 -32.74 40.08
CA LEU A 303 1.86 -31.30 39.88
C LEU A 303 3.07 -30.78 39.10
N ALA A 304 4.29 -31.23 39.43
CA ALA A 304 5.51 -30.84 38.73
C ALA A 304 5.53 -31.31 37.27
N HIS A 305 5.01 -32.51 36.99
CA HIS A 305 4.84 -33.05 35.63
C HIS A 305 3.85 -32.22 34.81
N ASN A 306 2.68 -31.91 35.37
CA ASN A 306 1.66 -31.09 34.72
C ASN A 306 2.16 -29.69 34.40
N GLN A 307 2.93 -29.09 35.31
CA GLN A 307 3.53 -27.78 35.07
C GLN A 307 4.53 -27.84 33.89
N ARG A 308 5.49 -28.78 33.94
CA ARG A 308 6.52 -28.92 32.90
C ARG A 308 5.94 -29.20 31.51
N THR A 309 5.00 -30.15 31.42
CA THR A 309 4.35 -30.50 30.13
C THR A 309 3.56 -29.33 29.54
N ARG A 310 2.88 -28.55 30.40
CA ARG A 310 2.18 -27.32 29.97
C ARG A 310 3.15 -26.26 29.48
N GLU A 311 4.24 -26.01 30.20
CA GLU A 311 5.26 -25.04 29.81
C GLU A 311 5.89 -25.39 28.45
N MET A 312 6.25 -26.66 28.24
CA MET A 312 6.83 -27.13 26.97
C MET A 312 5.88 -26.94 25.77
N LEU A 313 4.60 -27.31 25.93
CA LEU A 313 3.60 -27.13 24.85
C LEU A 313 3.28 -25.66 24.60
N HIS A 314 3.28 -24.83 25.65
CA HIS A 314 3.09 -23.39 25.53
C HIS A 314 4.27 -22.73 24.80
N GLU A 315 5.50 -23.11 25.13
CA GLU A 315 6.71 -22.62 24.46
C GLU A 315 6.71 -22.98 22.97
N LEU A 316 6.37 -24.23 22.62
CA LEU A 316 6.25 -24.64 21.22
C LEU A 316 5.19 -23.82 20.48
N ALA A 317 4.06 -23.52 21.12
CA ALA A 317 2.99 -22.71 20.53
C ALA A 317 3.46 -21.27 20.23
N ILE A 318 4.20 -20.65 21.15
CA ILE A 318 4.81 -19.33 20.96
C ILE A 318 5.78 -19.37 19.78
N GLN A 319 6.72 -20.33 19.79
CA GLN A 319 7.74 -20.45 18.75
C GLN A 319 7.13 -20.70 17.37
N TYR A 320 6.12 -21.57 17.28
CA TYR A 320 5.38 -21.81 16.03
C TYR A 320 4.70 -20.51 15.54
N THR A 321 4.06 -19.78 16.44
CA THR A 321 3.41 -18.50 16.11
C THR A 321 4.42 -17.48 15.56
N GLU A 322 5.57 -17.34 16.22
CA GLU A 322 6.64 -16.42 15.80
C GLU A 322 7.21 -16.80 14.43
N LEU A 323 7.54 -18.08 14.22
CA LEU A 323 8.09 -18.59 12.96
C LEU A 323 7.13 -18.35 11.79
N VAL A 324 5.85 -18.70 11.96
CA VAL A 324 4.84 -18.56 10.91
C VAL A 324 4.51 -17.10 10.62
N THR A 325 4.38 -16.27 11.65
CA THR A 325 4.08 -14.84 11.47
C THR A 325 5.24 -14.13 10.79
N SER A 326 6.47 -14.37 11.24
CA SER A 326 7.68 -13.78 10.65
C SER A 326 7.84 -14.18 9.18
N ALA A 327 7.65 -15.46 8.85
CA ALA A 327 7.69 -15.93 7.47
C ALA A 327 6.54 -15.34 6.63
N GLY A 328 5.33 -15.23 7.20
CA GLY A 328 4.17 -14.65 6.53
C GLY A 328 4.36 -13.18 6.20
N ASP A 329 4.95 -12.40 7.10
CA ASP A 329 5.32 -11.00 6.88
C ASP A 329 6.42 -10.86 5.82
N ALA A 330 7.43 -11.73 5.85
CA ALA A 330 8.48 -11.74 4.84
C ALA A 330 7.93 -12.04 3.44
N ILE A 331 7.03 -13.02 3.31
CA ILE A 331 6.33 -13.32 2.07
C ILE A 331 5.50 -12.11 1.62
N GLY A 332 4.68 -11.54 2.51
CA GLY A 332 3.83 -10.38 2.20
C GLY A 332 4.64 -9.18 1.70
N LYS A 333 5.76 -8.88 2.38
CA LYS A 333 6.70 -7.84 1.95
C LYS A 333 7.33 -8.16 0.59
N GLY A 334 7.73 -9.41 0.36
CA GLY A 334 8.28 -9.86 -0.93
C GLY A 334 7.30 -9.65 -2.08
N LEU A 335 6.02 -9.97 -1.89
CA LEU A 335 4.97 -9.77 -2.91
C LEU A 335 4.70 -8.29 -3.19
N PHE A 336 4.72 -7.44 -2.15
CA PHE A 336 4.58 -6.00 -2.32
C PHE A 336 5.78 -5.42 -3.09
N VAL A 337 7.01 -5.78 -2.72
CA VAL A 337 8.23 -5.37 -3.43
C VAL A 337 8.25 -5.87 -4.87
N GLY A 338 7.85 -7.12 -5.12
CA GLY A 338 7.73 -7.67 -6.47
C GLY A 338 6.70 -6.92 -7.32
N THR A 339 5.54 -6.59 -6.74
CA THR A 339 4.51 -5.77 -7.41
C THR A 339 5.04 -4.40 -7.78
N ALA A 340 5.68 -3.71 -6.83
CA ALA A 340 6.31 -2.42 -7.05
C ALA A 340 7.40 -2.48 -8.14
N ALA A 341 8.23 -3.52 -8.15
CA ALA A 341 9.28 -3.70 -9.14
C ALA A 341 8.72 -3.85 -10.57
N LEU A 342 7.67 -4.65 -10.76
CA LEU A 342 7.04 -4.76 -12.08
C LEU A 342 6.43 -3.43 -12.55
N ILE A 343 5.80 -2.69 -11.63
CA ILE A 343 5.24 -1.37 -11.91
C ILE A 343 6.32 -0.37 -12.30
N ASP A 344 7.41 -0.32 -11.54
CA ASP A 344 8.52 0.61 -11.79
C ASP A 344 9.17 0.28 -13.13
N GLU A 345 9.40 -1.00 -13.43
CA GLU A 345 9.97 -1.44 -14.70
C GLU A 345 9.02 -1.19 -15.89
N ALA A 346 7.70 -1.34 -15.71
CA ALA A 346 6.71 -0.98 -16.73
C ALA A 346 6.67 0.53 -16.99
N THR A 347 6.77 1.33 -15.93
CA THR A 347 6.68 2.80 -16.02
C THR A 347 7.94 3.40 -16.65
N ALA A 348 9.11 2.79 -16.40
CA ALA A 348 10.37 3.20 -17.01
C ALA A 348 10.56 2.71 -18.46
N SER A 349 9.63 1.90 -19.00
CA SER A 349 9.75 1.31 -20.33
C SER A 349 8.94 2.06 -21.39
N ASP A 350 9.56 2.32 -22.54
CA ASP A 350 8.87 2.76 -23.77
C ASP A 350 8.31 1.60 -24.61
N SER A 351 8.46 0.35 -24.14
CA SER A 351 7.94 -0.80 -24.88
C SER A 351 6.41 -0.72 -25.01
N SER A 352 5.91 -0.86 -26.24
CA SER A 352 4.46 -0.97 -26.50
C SER A 352 3.80 -2.16 -25.78
N ASN A 353 4.61 -3.13 -25.33
CA ASN A 353 4.12 -4.31 -24.59
C ASN A 353 4.00 -4.07 -23.07
N ALA A 354 4.58 -2.99 -22.52
CA ALA A 354 4.74 -2.80 -21.08
C ALA A 354 3.42 -2.95 -20.30
N GLU A 355 2.37 -2.25 -20.72
CA GLU A 355 1.07 -2.28 -20.05
C GLU A 355 0.39 -3.66 -20.13
N ARG A 356 0.46 -4.31 -21.30
CA ARG A 356 -0.12 -5.64 -21.50
C ARG A 356 0.61 -6.71 -20.69
N CYS A 357 1.94 -6.67 -20.67
CA CYS A 357 2.75 -7.61 -19.90
C CYS A 357 2.55 -7.40 -18.39
N LEU A 358 2.50 -6.14 -17.94
CA LEU A 358 2.20 -5.81 -16.55
C LEU A 358 0.85 -6.39 -16.14
N GLN A 359 -0.21 -6.12 -16.91
CA GLN A 359 -1.56 -6.66 -16.68
C GLN A 359 -1.58 -8.18 -16.58
N ARG A 360 -0.77 -8.87 -17.39
CA ARG A 360 -0.73 -10.33 -17.43
C ARG A 360 -0.10 -10.94 -16.18
N TYR A 361 1.02 -10.40 -15.71
CA TYR A 361 1.83 -11.02 -14.66
C TYR A 361 1.59 -10.45 -13.27
N ILE A 362 1.11 -9.21 -13.13
CA ILE A 362 0.89 -8.61 -11.81
C ILE A 362 -0.18 -9.34 -10.98
N GLY A 363 -1.11 -10.03 -11.65
CA GLY A 363 -2.12 -10.85 -11.01
C GLY A 363 -1.56 -12.14 -10.38
N ASP A 364 -0.39 -12.61 -10.82
CA ASP A 364 0.22 -13.85 -10.30
C ASP A 364 0.54 -13.72 -8.81
N PHE A 365 1.02 -12.54 -8.36
CA PHE A 365 1.33 -12.28 -6.94
C PHE A 365 0.12 -12.34 -6.00
N ARG A 366 -1.11 -12.46 -6.54
CA ARG A 366 -2.35 -12.60 -5.78
C ARG A 366 -2.88 -14.03 -5.79
N GLN A 367 -2.22 -14.94 -6.49
CA GLN A 367 -2.63 -16.35 -6.55
C GLN A 367 -2.26 -17.07 -5.25
N GLY A 368 -3.01 -18.12 -4.92
CA GLY A 368 -2.78 -18.92 -3.71
C GLY A 368 -1.39 -19.58 -3.64
N SER A 369 -0.72 -19.78 -4.78
CA SER A 369 0.67 -20.27 -4.85
C SER A 369 1.68 -19.31 -4.22
N TYR A 370 1.38 -18.01 -4.18
CA TYR A 370 2.21 -16.97 -3.60
C TYR A 370 1.80 -16.62 -2.17
N ALA A 371 0.58 -17.00 -1.77
CA ALA A 371 -0.04 -16.49 -0.57
C ALA A 371 0.66 -16.98 0.72
N PRO A 372 0.77 -16.10 1.75
CA PRO A 372 1.24 -16.49 3.09
C PRO A 372 0.49 -17.69 3.71
N THR A 373 -0.77 -17.92 3.33
CA THR A 373 -1.60 -19.04 3.84
C THR A 373 -0.98 -20.42 3.61
N ARG A 374 -0.06 -20.57 2.65
CA ARG A 374 0.69 -21.83 2.43
C ARG A 374 1.47 -22.28 3.66
N LEU A 375 1.86 -21.36 4.55
CA LEU A 375 2.54 -21.66 5.80
C LEU A 375 1.69 -22.52 6.75
N SER A 376 0.36 -22.54 6.59
CA SER A 376 -0.54 -23.39 7.39
C SER A 376 -0.23 -24.89 7.26
N VAL A 377 0.35 -25.31 6.13
CA VAL A 377 0.75 -26.71 5.89
C VAL A 377 1.82 -27.17 6.88
N CYS A 378 2.67 -26.25 7.37
CA CYS A 378 3.75 -26.59 8.29
C CYS A 378 3.25 -27.22 9.58
N TYR A 379 2.09 -26.79 10.09
CA TYR A 379 1.45 -27.45 11.22
C TYR A 379 0.66 -28.70 10.81
N GLN A 380 -0.06 -28.66 9.69
CA GLN A 380 -0.96 -29.76 9.28
C GLN A 380 -0.23 -31.10 9.10
N MET A 381 1.03 -31.07 8.65
CA MET A 381 1.85 -32.27 8.48
C MET A 381 2.20 -32.95 9.80
N ASP A 382 2.32 -32.18 10.89
CA ASP A 382 2.75 -32.65 12.22
C ASP A 382 1.60 -32.66 13.26
N ALA A 383 0.39 -32.26 12.88
CA ALA A 383 -0.77 -32.22 13.77
C ALA A 383 -1.05 -33.58 14.48
N ARG A 384 -0.74 -34.70 13.81
CA ARG A 384 -0.86 -36.04 14.39
C ARG A 384 0.18 -36.31 15.48
N THR A 385 1.38 -35.74 15.35
CA THR A 385 2.45 -35.87 16.36
C THR A 385 2.02 -35.23 17.68
N ILE A 386 1.25 -34.14 17.64
CA ILE A 386 0.74 -33.49 18.85
C ILE A 386 -0.22 -34.41 19.61
N GLY A 387 -1.14 -35.07 18.89
CA GLY A 387 -2.03 -36.08 19.50
C GLY A 387 -1.31 -37.30 20.06
N TYR A 388 -0.13 -37.64 19.51
CA TYR A 388 0.69 -38.74 20.01
C TYR A 388 1.25 -38.45 21.42
N PHE A 389 1.54 -37.18 21.78
CA PHE A 389 2.06 -36.85 23.12
C PHE A 389 1.11 -37.22 24.25
N SER A 390 -0.19 -36.99 24.08
CA SER A 390 -1.18 -37.42 25.08
C SER A 390 -1.28 -38.94 25.18
N SER A 391 -1.14 -39.65 24.06
CA SER A 391 -1.14 -41.12 24.04
C SER A 391 0.10 -41.68 24.75
N ALA A 392 1.27 -41.10 24.47
CA ALA A 392 2.51 -41.45 25.15
C ALA A 392 2.42 -41.18 26.66
N ASN A 393 1.91 -40.02 27.07
CA ASN A 393 1.71 -39.68 28.48
C ASN A 393 0.88 -40.74 29.22
N THR A 394 -0.19 -41.25 28.59
CA THR A 394 -1.02 -42.32 29.14
C THR A 394 -0.22 -43.60 29.41
N ALA A 395 0.69 -43.97 28.50
CA ALA A 395 1.50 -45.18 28.68
C ALA A 395 2.47 -45.07 29.87
N PHE A 396 3.05 -43.89 30.11
CA PHE A 396 3.89 -43.65 31.30
C PHE A 396 3.06 -43.62 32.59
N LEU A 397 1.83 -43.10 32.53
CA LEU A 397 0.90 -43.07 33.66
C LEU A 397 0.32 -44.45 34.03
N GLU A 398 0.18 -45.39 33.08
CA GLU A 398 -0.24 -46.76 33.40
C GLU A 398 0.73 -47.46 34.36
N GLN A 399 2.03 -47.16 34.30
CA GLN A 399 2.97 -47.66 35.30
C GLN A 399 2.76 -47.04 36.69
N TRP A 400 2.42 -45.75 36.76
CA TRP A 400 2.01 -45.13 38.03
C TRP A 400 0.75 -45.76 38.60
N ARG A 401 -0.20 -46.11 37.72
CA ARG A 401 -1.45 -46.80 38.08
C ARG A 401 -1.19 -48.17 38.71
N ASN A 402 -0.13 -48.88 38.32
CA ASN A 402 0.30 -50.11 39.01
C ASN A 402 0.66 -49.86 40.48
N GLY A 403 1.04 -48.65 40.87
CA GLY A 403 1.17 -48.27 42.28
C GLY A 403 -0.14 -48.42 43.07
N ALA A 404 -1.30 -48.13 42.45
CA ALA A 404 -2.62 -48.36 43.04
C ALA A 404 -2.92 -49.87 43.21
N VAL A 405 -2.48 -50.68 42.24
CA VAL A 405 -2.58 -52.15 42.32
C VAL A 405 -1.83 -52.68 43.52
N TYR A 406 -0.68 -52.09 43.86
CA TYR A 406 0.11 -52.49 45.02
C TYR A 406 -0.62 -52.24 46.36
N GLY A 407 -1.32 -51.10 46.51
CA GLY A 407 -2.17 -50.82 47.66
C GLY A 407 -3.36 -51.79 47.78
N ASN A 408 -4.02 -52.10 46.66
CA ASN A 408 -5.09 -53.09 46.59
C ASN A 408 -4.59 -54.52 46.88
N GLN A 409 -3.41 -54.88 46.38
CA GLN A 409 -2.76 -56.16 46.65
C GLN A 409 -2.44 -56.31 48.14
N ALA A 410 -1.82 -55.30 48.76
CA ALA A 410 -1.60 -55.26 50.20
C ALA A 410 -2.91 -55.52 50.97
N GLN A 411 -4.01 -54.87 50.56
CA GLN A 411 -5.32 -55.05 51.18
C GLN A 411 -5.93 -56.46 50.99
N SER A 412 -5.71 -57.08 49.83
CA SER A 412 -6.29 -58.40 49.49
C SER A 412 -5.48 -59.57 50.03
N VAL A 413 -4.16 -59.44 50.10
CA VAL A 413 -3.22 -60.50 50.51
C VAL A 413 -3.00 -60.47 52.01
N CYS A 414 -2.88 -59.29 52.62
CA CYS A 414 -2.69 -59.17 54.06
C CYS A 414 -4.06 -59.17 54.77
N THR A 415 -4.40 -60.31 55.39
CA THR A 415 -5.59 -60.45 56.24
C THR A 415 -5.51 -59.55 57.48
N GLN A 416 -6.64 -59.26 58.14
CA GLN A 416 -6.83 -58.25 59.20
C GLN A 416 -5.90 -58.37 60.45
N SER A 417 -5.00 -59.34 60.54
CA SER A 417 -4.12 -59.56 61.71
C SER A 417 -2.61 -59.64 61.41
N SER A 418 -2.17 -59.58 60.15
CA SER A 418 -0.74 -59.73 59.81
C SER A 418 -0.03 -58.39 59.64
N ALA A 419 0.42 -57.80 60.75
CA ALA A 419 1.17 -56.54 60.75
C ALA A 419 2.49 -56.64 59.93
N ASN A 420 3.15 -57.79 59.94
CA ASN A 420 4.38 -58.02 59.18
C ASN A 420 4.14 -58.05 57.67
N CYS A 421 3.02 -58.63 57.21
CA CYS A 421 2.66 -58.63 55.79
C CYS A 421 2.48 -57.21 55.27
N THR A 422 1.71 -56.39 55.99
CA THR A 422 1.46 -55.00 55.59
C THR A 422 2.73 -54.15 55.67
N ALA A 423 3.61 -54.39 56.65
CA ALA A 423 4.88 -53.68 56.78
C ALA A 423 5.82 -53.91 55.59
N GLU A 424 5.83 -55.12 54.99
CA GLU A 424 6.62 -55.40 53.77
C GLU A 424 6.13 -54.57 52.58
N TYR A 425 4.81 -54.52 52.34
CA TYR A 425 4.24 -53.68 51.26
C TYR A 425 4.52 -52.19 51.51
N VAL A 426 4.33 -51.70 52.74
CA VAL A 426 4.61 -50.30 53.08
C VAL A 426 6.10 -49.97 52.95
N GLY A 427 6.99 -50.93 53.21
CA GLY A 427 8.44 -50.78 53.06
C GLY A 427 8.89 -50.51 51.61
N GLN A 428 8.13 -50.95 50.61
CA GLN A 428 8.48 -50.77 49.19
C GLN A 428 8.04 -49.42 48.60
N LEU A 429 7.21 -48.65 49.30
CA LEU A 429 6.58 -47.43 48.77
C LEU A 429 7.60 -46.35 48.37
N GLU A 430 8.70 -46.23 49.11
CA GLU A 430 9.79 -45.29 48.77
C GLU A 430 10.46 -45.66 47.43
N GLY A 431 10.73 -46.95 47.22
CA GLY A 431 11.24 -47.47 45.95
C GLY A 431 10.28 -47.22 44.79
N ILE A 432 8.98 -47.43 45.02
CA ILE A 432 7.93 -47.15 44.02
C ILE A 432 7.86 -45.66 43.70
N ALA A 433 7.92 -44.78 44.70
CA ALA A 433 7.94 -43.32 44.49
C ALA A 433 9.15 -42.86 43.68
N MET A 434 10.34 -43.43 43.93
CA MET A 434 11.54 -43.13 43.13
C MET A 434 11.42 -43.62 41.70
N GLN A 435 10.88 -44.83 41.48
CA GLN A 435 10.63 -45.36 40.14
C GLN A 435 9.61 -44.50 39.38
N ASN A 436 8.55 -44.06 40.06
CA ASN A 436 7.54 -43.15 39.52
C ASN A 436 8.15 -41.82 39.07
N GLN A 437 9.01 -41.20 39.89
CA GLN A 437 9.72 -39.98 39.53
C GLN A 437 10.64 -40.18 38.32
N ALA A 438 11.40 -41.28 38.30
CA ALA A 438 12.31 -41.57 37.19
C ALA A 438 11.56 -41.71 35.86
N ARG A 439 10.34 -42.30 35.88
CA ARG A 439 9.48 -42.42 34.70
C ARG A 439 8.92 -41.09 34.24
N MET A 440 8.48 -40.21 35.15
CA MET A 440 8.02 -38.88 34.77
C MET A 440 9.14 -38.04 34.18
N ASN A 441 10.33 -38.08 34.81
CA ASN A 441 11.49 -37.39 34.26
C ASN A 441 11.85 -37.94 32.87
N ALA A 442 11.75 -39.26 32.65
CA ALA A 442 11.99 -39.84 31.33
C ALA A 442 10.97 -39.36 30.28
N PHE A 443 9.68 -39.24 30.66
CA PHE A 443 8.67 -38.67 29.77
C PHE A 443 8.93 -37.18 29.49
N ASP A 444 9.27 -36.38 30.50
CA ASP A 444 9.59 -34.97 30.33
C ASP A 444 10.79 -34.78 29.39
N THR A 445 11.84 -35.59 29.53
CA THR A 445 12.99 -35.59 28.61
C THR A 445 12.57 -35.96 27.20
N PHE A 446 11.79 -37.04 27.04
CA PHE A 446 11.26 -37.46 25.75
C PHE A 446 10.42 -36.34 25.10
N LEU A 447 9.53 -35.70 25.87
CA LEU A 447 8.68 -34.62 25.38
C LEU A 447 9.54 -33.42 24.95
N ALA A 448 10.53 -33.03 25.75
CA ALA A 448 11.42 -31.92 25.42
C ALA A 448 12.17 -32.16 24.11
N GLU A 449 12.71 -33.36 23.90
CA GLU A 449 13.39 -33.73 22.65
C GLU A 449 12.44 -33.66 21.44
N GLU A 450 11.22 -34.18 21.58
CA GLU A 450 10.22 -34.12 20.50
C GLU A 450 9.75 -32.67 20.21
N MET A 451 9.64 -31.81 21.23
CA MET A 451 9.30 -30.39 21.03
C MET A 451 10.39 -29.66 20.24
N VAL A 452 11.66 -29.92 20.55
CA VAL A 452 12.79 -29.36 19.79
C VAL A 452 12.76 -29.85 18.34
N ALA A 453 12.54 -31.14 18.13
CA ALA A 453 12.45 -31.72 16.79
C ALA A 453 11.25 -31.18 15.99
N LEU A 454 10.10 -30.93 16.63
CA LEU A 454 8.95 -30.29 16.00
C LEU A 454 9.23 -28.83 15.63
N ARG A 455 9.85 -28.08 16.53
CA ARG A 455 10.25 -26.69 16.25
C ARG A 455 11.16 -26.60 15.03
N GLU A 456 12.16 -27.49 14.94
CA GLU A 456 13.07 -27.54 13.79
C GLU A 456 12.33 -27.88 12.50
N ARG A 457 11.38 -28.82 12.52
CA ARG A 457 10.53 -29.12 11.37
C ARG A 457 9.69 -27.93 10.93
N TYR A 458 9.10 -27.20 11.88
CA TYR A 458 8.35 -25.97 11.58
C TYR A 458 9.26 -24.91 10.95
N ASP A 459 10.45 -24.67 11.52
CA ASP A 459 11.41 -23.70 10.96
C ASP A 459 11.86 -24.08 9.55
N VAL A 460 12.21 -25.34 9.30
CA VAL A 460 12.59 -25.80 7.95
C VAL A 460 11.42 -25.63 6.98
N CYS A 461 10.19 -25.97 7.39
CA CYS A 461 9.02 -25.82 6.55
C CYS A 461 8.73 -24.35 6.22
N THR A 462 8.75 -23.44 7.19
CA THR A 462 8.49 -22.01 6.94
C THR A 462 9.56 -21.41 6.03
N ARG A 463 10.85 -21.77 6.22
CA ARG A 463 11.93 -21.37 5.33
C ARG A 463 11.77 -21.92 3.91
N ALA A 464 11.35 -23.18 3.76
CA ALA A 464 11.13 -23.79 2.45
C ALA A 464 9.96 -23.14 1.70
N VAL A 465 8.84 -22.88 2.37
CA VAL A 465 7.68 -22.19 1.77
C VAL A 465 8.07 -20.77 1.35
N ARG A 466 8.80 -20.05 2.20
CA ARG A 466 9.29 -18.71 1.87
C ARG A 466 10.21 -18.73 0.63
N ALA A 467 11.19 -19.63 0.60
CA ALA A 467 12.12 -19.72 -0.52
C ALA A 467 11.41 -20.08 -1.84
N ASP A 468 10.39 -20.94 -1.78
CA ASP A 468 9.57 -21.28 -2.96
C ASP A 468 8.78 -20.07 -3.47
N VAL A 469 8.18 -19.27 -2.57
CA VAL A 469 7.50 -18.04 -2.97
C VAL A 469 8.47 -17.00 -3.52
N GLU A 470 9.64 -16.82 -2.90
CA GLU A 470 10.70 -15.94 -3.42
C GLU A 470 11.11 -16.35 -4.84
N HIS A 471 11.35 -17.64 -5.08
CA HIS A 471 11.64 -18.17 -6.40
C HIS A 471 10.49 -17.95 -7.41
N LEU A 472 9.23 -18.11 -7.00
CA LEU A 472 8.08 -17.82 -7.86
C LEU A 472 8.00 -16.33 -8.23
N VAL A 473 8.35 -15.43 -7.30
CA VAL A 473 8.42 -13.98 -7.57
C VAL A 473 9.51 -13.66 -8.59
N GLU A 474 10.69 -14.25 -8.44
CA GLU A 474 11.80 -14.11 -9.40
C GLU A 474 11.41 -14.65 -10.78
N ALA A 475 10.84 -15.85 -10.84
CA ALA A 475 10.40 -16.48 -12.10
C ALA A 475 9.32 -15.67 -12.81
N THR A 476 8.39 -15.05 -12.07
CA THR A 476 7.37 -14.16 -12.65
C THR A 476 7.98 -12.86 -13.16
N THR A 477 8.97 -12.33 -12.44
CA THR A 477 9.73 -11.15 -12.88
C THR A 477 10.48 -11.43 -14.17
N GLU A 478 11.11 -12.61 -14.29
CA GLU A 478 11.77 -13.03 -15.52
C GLU A 478 10.79 -13.20 -16.68
N LYS A 479 9.63 -13.84 -16.44
CA LYS A 479 8.56 -13.95 -17.45
C LYS A 479 8.06 -12.57 -17.90
N TYR A 480 7.89 -11.63 -16.98
CA TYR A 480 7.52 -10.26 -17.30
C TYR A 480 8.57 -9.59 -18.20
N ARG A 481 9.86 -9.68 -17.85
CA ARG A 481 10.96 -9.13 -18.66
C ARG A 481 11.01 -9.74 -20.06
N ASN A 482 10.84 -11.05 -20.17
CA ASN A 482 10.78 -11.73 -21.45
C ASN A 482 9.57 -11.29 -22.28
N CYS A 483 8.40 -11.10 -21.66
CA CYS A 483 7.22 -10.53 -22.31
C CYS A 483 7.45 -9.09 -22.77
N LEU A 484 8.16 -8.27 -21.98
CA LEU A 484 8.45 -6.88 -22.31
C LEU A 484 9.21 -6.76 -23.64
N VAL A 485 10.15 -7.69 -23.88
CA VAL A 485 10.97 -7.78 -25.10
C VAL A 485 10.22 -8.45 -26.25
N THR A 486 9.54 -9.58 -25.99
CA THR A 486 8.99 -10.45 -27.06
C THR A 486 7.51 -10.21 -27.37
N GLY A 487 6.77 -9.56 -26.46
CA GLY A 487 5.32 -9.42 -26.47
C GLY A 487 4.55 -10.73 -26.26
N ARG A 488 5.23 -11.82 -25.87
CA ARG A 488 4.66 -13.17 -25.75
C ARG A 488 4.64 -13.69 -24.32
#